data_AF-A0A2H3CT97-F1
#
_entry.id   AF-A0A2H3CT97-F1
#
_cell.length_a   1.000
_cell.length_b   1.000
_cell.length_c   1.000
_cell.angle_alpha   90.00
_cell.angle_beta   90.00
_cell.angle_gamma   90.00
#
_symmetry.space_group_name_H-M   'P 1'
#
loop_
_entity.id
_entity.type
_entity.pdbx_description
1 polymer ?
#
loop_
_entity_poly.entity_id
_entity_poly.type
_entity_poly.pdbx_seq_one_letter_code
_entity_poly.pdbx_strand_id
1 'polypeptide(L)'
;MFTLFRKNFVKHWIPIEVAPLIILVGGIVSGGAWYLSRTAMGPTIQWTKSNPTPWNTIEPNQGTKLMEVNQKFEKKWSRDKL
;
A
#
# COMPACT_ATOMS: atom_id res chain seq x y z
N MET A 1 -18.77 20.42 -19.29
CA MET A 1 -20.20 20.14 -19.04
C MET A 1 -20.41 18.90 -18.13
N PHE A 2 -19.61 18.70 -17.07
CA PHE A 2 -19.77 17.57 -16.11
C PHE A 2 -19.98 18.04 -14.66
N THR A 3 -19.92 19.35 -14.41
CA THR A 3 -19.92 19.93 -13.06
C THR A 3 -21.31 20.18 -12.50
N LEU A 4 -22.31 20.44 -13.35
CA LEU A 4 -23.70 20.69 -12.95
C LEU A 4 -24.42 19.40 -12.52
N PHE A 5 -24.21 18.29 -13.23
CA PHE A 5 -24.83 16.99 -12.91
C PHE A 5 -24.33 16.44 -11.57
N ARG A 6 -23.03 16.61 -11.27
CA ARG A 6 -22.42 16.15 -10.02
C ARG A 6 -22.97 16.88 -8.80
N LYS A 7 -23.23 18.19 -8.88
CA LYS A 7 -23.71 18.99 -7.74
C LYS A 7 -25.14 18.62 -7.30
N ASN A 8 -26.06 18.45 -8.25
CA ASN A 8 -27.45 18.11 -7.91
C ASN A 8 -27.61 16.67 -7.41
N PHE A 9 -26.78 15.74 -7.91
CA PHE A 9 -26.79 14.36 -7.46
C PHE A 9 -26.18 14.20 -6.06
N VAL A 10 -25.03 14.82 -5.78
CA VAL A 10 -24.38 14.70 -4.46
C VAL A 10 -25.22 15.28 -3.32
N LYS A 11 -25.98 16.37 -3.56
CA LYS A 11 -26.83 17.01 -2.54
C LYS A 11 -28.00 16.13 -2.07
N HIS A 12 -28.57 15.30 -2.95
CA HIS A 12 -29.71 14.44 -2.61
C HIS A 12 -29.30 13.07 -2.07
N TRP A 13 -28.12 12.58 -2.47
CA TRP A 13 -27.65 11.25 -2.11
C TRP A 13 -26.69 11.23 -0.91
N ILE A 14 -26.06 12.37 -0.58
CA ILE A 14 -25.17 12.50 0.57
C ILE A 14 -25.66 13.65 1.46
N PRO A 15 -26.45 13.34 2.50
CA PRO A 15 -26.79 14.32 3.54
C PRO A 15 -25.51 14.85 4.19
N ILE A 16 -25.49 16.14 4.54
CA ILE A 16 -24.30 16.81 5.08
C ILE A 16 -23.88 16.20 6.43
N GLU A 17 -24.83 15.65 7.17
CA GLU A 17 -24.65 14.97 8.45
C GLU A 17 -23.94 13.62 8.30
N VAL A 18 -24.10 12.96 7.14
CA VAL A 18 -23.52 11.63 6.85
C VAL A 18 -22.16 11.75 6.16
N ALA A 19 -21.84 12.91 5.58
CA ALA A 19 -20.57 13.15 4.90
C ALA A 19 -19.32 12.85 5.78
N PRO A 20 -19.26 13.25 7.07
CA PRO A 20 -18.14 12.90 7.95
C PRO A 20 -17.98 11.38 8.15
N LEU A 21 -19.11 10.66 8.26
CA LEU A 21 -19.12 9.21 8.44
C LEU A 21 -18.56 8.48 7.21
N ILE A 22 -18.97 8.88 6.01
CA ILE A 22 -18.48 8.30 4.75
C ILE A 22 -16.99 8.54 4.59
N ILE A 23 -16.52 9.75 4.91
CA ILE A 23 -15.09 10.08 4.84
C ILE A 23 -14.30 9.21 5.83
N LEU A 24 -14.77 9.06 7.06
CA LEU A 24 -14.10 8.24 8.06
C LEU A 24 -14.04 6.76 7.65
N VAL A 25 -15.19 6.17 7.32
CA VAL A 25 -15.27 4.76 6.92
C VAL A 25 -14.48 4.52 5.63
N GLY A 26 -14.63 5.41 4.64
CA GLY A 26 -13.85 5.35 3.40
C GLY A 26 -12.34 5.44 3.66
N GLY A 27 -11.93 6.32 4.57
CA GLY A 27 -10.54 6.45 5.00
C GLY A 27 -10.01 5.18 5.67
N ILE A 28 -10.80 4.56 6.56
CA ILE A 28 -10.41 3.32 7.26
C ILE A 28 -10.30 2.16 6.26
N VAL A 29 -11.30 1.95 5.40
CA VAL A 29 -11.29 0.83 4.45
C VAL A 29 -10.17 0.98 3.43
N SER A 30 -9.97 2.19 2.88
CA SER A 30 -8.87 2.45 1.96
C SER A 30 -7.50 2.33 2.63
N GLY A 31 -7.34 2.85 3.85
CA GLY A 31 -6.11 2.71 4.64
C GLY A 31 -5.80 1.26 4.98
N GLY A 32 -6.81 0.47 5.37
CA GLY A 32 -6.68 -0.96 5.62
C GLY A 32 -6.28 -1.74 4.36
N ALA A 33 -6.94 -1.48 3.23
CA ALA A 33 -6.59 -2.11 1.96
C ALA A 33 -5.16 -1.76 1.51
N TRP A 34 -4.74 -0.51 1.69
CA TRP A 34 -3.37 -0.07 1.41
C TRP A 34 -2.35 -0.73 2.34
N TYR A 35 -2.66 -0.85 3.63
CA TYR A 35 -1.77 -1.50 4.58
C TYR A 35 -1.61 -3.00 4.29
N LEU A 36 -2.70 -3.68 3.93
CA LEU A 36 -2.68 -5.09 3.54
C LEU A 36 -1.89 -5.30 2.25
N SER A 37 -2.09 -4.48 1.22
CA SER A 37 -1.32 -4.58 -0.03
C SER A 37 0.18 -4.35 0.21
N ARG A 38 0.54 -3.36 1.02
CA ARG A 38 1.94 -3.11 1.43
C ARG A 38 2.53 -4.27 2.22
N THR A 39 1.75 -4.92 3.09
CA THR A 39 2.21 -6.09 3.86
C THR A 39 2.43 -7.30 2.97
N ALA A 40 1.50 -7.57 2.05
CA ALA A 40 1.62 -8.65 1.06
C ALA A 40 2.81 -8.47 0.11
N MET A 41 3.25 -7.22 -0.09
CA MET A 41 4.41 -6.86 -0.91
C MET A 41 5.70 -6.60 -0.11
N GLY A 42 5.72 -6.93 1.18
CA GLY A 42 6.90 -6.75 2.03
C GLY A 42 8.06 -7.70 1.66
N PRO A 43 9.28 -7.39 2.14
CA PRO A 43 10.49 -8.21 1.97
C PRO A 43 10.40 -9.49 2.81
N THR A 44 9.54 -10.40 2.37
CA THR A 44 9.29 -11.70 3.02
C THR A 44 9.92 -12.82 2.20
N ILE A 45 10.41 -13.84 2.90
CA ILE A 45 10.96 -15.03 2.25
C ILE A 45 9.79 -15.84 1.71
N GLN A 46 9.54 -15.75 0.39
CA GLN A 46 8.44 -16.44 -0.29
C GLN A 46 8.98 -17.57 -1.16
N TRP A 47 8.48 -18.77 -0.91
CA TRP A 47 8.84 -19.95 -1.68
C TRP A 47 8.06 -19.98 -2.99
N THR A 48 8.78 -20.12 -4.11
CA THR A 48 8.17 -20.27 -5.43
C THR A 48 8.70 -21.54 -6.08
N LYS A 49 7.93 -22.14 -6.99
CA LYS A 49 8.39 -23.30 -7.75
C LYS A 49 9.66 -22.99 -8.57
N SER A 50 9.82 -21.75 -9.00
CA SER A 50 10.97 -21.26 -9.77
C SER A 50 12.22 -20.96 -8.92
N ASN A 51 12.07 -20.70 -7.61
CA ASN A 51 13.20 -20.38 -6.75
C ASN A 51 13.10 -21.14 -5.41
N PRO A 52 13.84 -22.27 -5.26
CA PRO A 52 13.85 -23.06 -4.03
C PRO A 52 14.71 -22.45 -2.92
N THR A 53 15.44 -21.36 -3.16
CA THR A 53 16.25 -20.68 -2.14
C THR A 53 15.95 -19.18 -2.09
N PRO A 54 14.74 -18.79 -1.66
CA PRO A 54 14.30 -17.39 -1.68
C PRO A 54 15.13 -16.44 -0.80
N TRP A 55 15.83 -16.93 0.21
CA TRP A 55 16.73 -16.10 1.02
C TRP A 55 17.97 -15.60 0.26
N ASN A 56 18.37 -16.28 -0.83
CA ASN A 56 19.53 -15.88 -1.62
C ASN A 56 19.27 -14.63 -2.50
N THR A 57 18.05 -14.08 -2.51
CA THR A 57 17.74 -12.87 -3.31
C THR A 57 18.15 -11.57 -2.65
N ILE A 58 18.55 -11.60 -1.36
CA ILE A 58 18.96 -10.41 -0.60
C ILE A 58 20.46 -10.52 -0.36
N GLU A 59 21.24 -9.57 -0.87
CA GLU A 59 22.69 -9.52 -0.61
C GLU A 59 22.97 -9.04 0.83
N PRO A 60 24.07 -9.46 1.47
CA PRO A 60 24.40 -9.04 2.84
C PRO A 60 24.57 -7.53 3.03
N ASN A 61 24.91 -6.80 1.96
CA ASN A 61 25.10 -5.34 1.94
C ASN A 61 23.86 -4.57 1.46
N GLN A 62 22.69 -5.22 1.44
CA GLN A 62 21.47 -4.65 0.90
C GLN A 62 20.41 -4.45 1.98
N GLY A 63 19.92 -3.21 2.08
CA GLY A 63 18.86 -2.83 2.99
C GLY A 63 17.49 -3.32 2.52
N THR A 64 16.81 -4.09 3.37
CA THR A 64 15.43 -4.54 3.13
C THR A 64 14.39 -3.60 3.75
N LYS A 65 14.82 -2.71 4.65
CA LYS A 65 13.93 -1.79 5.34
C LYS A 65 13.55 -0.64 4.42
N LEU A 66 12.28 -0.22 4.51
CA LEU A 66 11.78 0.94 3.77
C LEU A 66 12.45 2.25 4.24
N MET A 67 12.84 2.30 5.51
CA MET A 67 13.47 3.47 6.11
C MET A 67 14.61 3.05 7.04
N GLU A 68 15.75 3.70 6.87
CA GLU A 68 16.97 3.49 7.62
C GLU A 68 17.39 4.83 8.21
N VAL A 69 17.36 4.94 9.54
CA VAL A 69 17.65 6.19 10.24
C VAL A 69 19.15 6.33 10.50
N ASN A 70 19.76 5.28 11.06
CA ASN A 70 21.15 5.33 11.52
C ASN A 70 22.10 4.54 10.61
N GLN A 71 21.89 3.23 10.44
CA GLN A 71 22.70 2.38 9.58
C GLN A 71 22.11 2.36 8.18
N LYS A 72 22.75 3.08 7.25
CA LYS A 72 22.35 3.15 5.85
C LYS A 72 23.12 2.12 5.05
N PHE A 73 22.41 1.28 4.30
CA PHE A 73 23.04 0.40 3.32
C PHE A 73 23.26 1.14 2.00
N GLU A 74 24.33 0.78 1.27
CA GLU A 74 24.64 1.37 -0.03
C GLU A 74 23.61 0.96 -1.10
N LYS A 75 23.05 -0.25 -0.95
CA LYS A 75 22.06 -0.83 -1.86
C LYS A 75 20.73 -1.04 -1.16
N LYS A 76 19.64 -0.90 -1.91
CA LYS A 76 18.28 -1.21 -1.45
C LYS A 76 17.74 -2.46 -2.16
N TRP A 77 17.00 -3.27 -1.43
CA TRP A 77 16.35 -4.46 -1.97
C TRP A 77 14.99 -4.10 -2.56
N SER A 78 14.76 -4.59 -3.78
CA SER A 78 13.49 -4.47 -4.51
C SER A 78 12.98 -5.86 -4.85
N ARG A 79 11.66 -6.03 -4.76
CA ARG A 79 11.00 -7.26 -5.18
C ARG A 79 10.57 -7.13 -6.64
N ASP A 80 11.39 -7.65 -7.55
CA ASP A 80 11.10 -7.58 -8.99
C ASP A 80 10.18 -8.71 -9.47
N LYS A 81 10.00 -9.77 -8.66
CA LYS A 81 9.19 -10.95 -8.99
C LYS A 81 8.17 -11.21 -7.88
N LEU A 82 6.91 -11.35 -8.30
CA LEU A 82 5.77 -11.80 -7.48
C LEU A 82 5.64 -13.32 -7.54
#